data_AF-A0A971IC73-F1
#
_entry.id   AF-A0A971IC73-F1
#
_cell.length_a   1.000
_cell.length_b   1.000
_cell.length_c   1.000
_cell.angle_alpha   90.00
_cell.angle_beta   90.00
_cell.angle_gamma   90.00
#
_symmetry.space_group_name_H-M   'P 1'
#
loop_
_entity.id
_entity.type
_entity.pdbx_description
1 polymer ?
#
loop_
_entity_poly.entity_id
_entity_poly.type
_entity_poly.pdbx_seq_one_letter_code
_entity_poly.pdbx_strand_id
1 'polypeptide(L)'
;MDSPVWKILGFFLAAVLLFLVPVMNMLERQESAAYTTVFTETNRFADSARDTGYITPNMYSEFIRRLNATGCTFDIRIEHAKSTISPVYRQNGQVLEFTGEYEISRVVQDHDAVLSVLFPDDPTLGAFDRARRYDMKAGDLLFVEVKNSGKTMITALRDMILLSDTRHPTLFVRAGGLVRNEAY
;
A
#
# COMPACT_ATOMS: atom_id res chain seq x y z
N MET A 1 49.23 -37.57 9.47
CA MET A 1 48.62 -37.87 8.16
C MET A 1 47.57 -36.81 7.92
N ASP A 2 47.92 -35.77 7.16
CA ASP A 2 46.95 -34.72 6.80
C ASP A 2 45.92 -35.33 5.86
N SER A 3 44.71 -35.58 6.34
CA SER A 3 43.64 -36.12 5.51
C SER A 3 43.24 -35.08 4.46
N PRO A 4 43.33 -35.38 3.14
CA PRO A 4 42.95 -34.44 2.07
C PRO A 4 41.47 -34.05 2.09
N VAL A 5 40.65 -34.80 2.83
CA VAL A 5 39.19 -34.68 2.91
C VAL A 5 38.74 -33.27 3.32
N TRP A 6 39.39 -32.65 4.32
CA TRP A 6 39.01 -31.29 4.75
C TRP A 6 39.34 -30.23 3.70
N LYS A 7 40.41 -30.43 2.91
CA LYS A 7 40.79 -29.54 1.81
C LYS A 7 39.80 -29.62 0.65
N ILE A 8 39.38 -30.84 0.31
CA ILE A 8 38.36 -31.09 -0.71
C ILE A 8 37.01 -30.49 -0.28
N LEU A 9 36.63 -30.69 0.99
CA LEU A 9 35.43 -30.09 1.57
C LEU A 9 35.48 -28.56 1.56
N GLY A 10 36.62 -27.97 1.96
CA GLY A 10 36.82 -26.53 1.95
C GLY A 10 36.78 -25.93 0.54
N PHE A 11 37.37 -26.62 -0.45
CA PHE A 11 37.29 -26.21 -1.85
C PHE A 11 35.86 -26.24 -2.39
N PHE A 12 35.10 -27.31 -2.08
CA PHE A 12 33.70 -27.42 -2.48
C PHE A 12 32.84 -26.33 -1.83
N LEU A 13 33.03 -26.08 -0.53
CA LEU A 13 32.34 -25.00 0.18
C LEU A 13 32.67 -23.63 -0.40
N ALA A 14 33.93 -23.36 -0.73
CA ALA A 14 34.36 -22.12 -1.37
C ALA A 14 33.72 -21.95 -2.75
N ALA A 15 33.63 -23.01 -3.55
CA ALA A 15 32.94 -23.00 -4.84
C ALA A 15 31.46 -22.66 -4.68
N VAL A 16 30.76 -23.28 -3.71
CA VAL A 16 29.36 -22.97 -3.41
C VAL A 16 29.18 -21.51 -2.99
N LEU A 17 30.02 -20.99 -2.10
CA LEU A 17 29.97 -19.59 -1.64
C LEU A 17 30.18 -18.61 -2.79
N LEU A 18 31.06 -18.94 -3.75
CA LEU A 18 31.34 -18.10 -4.91
C LEU A 18 30.12 -17.97 -5.85
N PHE A 19 29.20 -18.94 -5.85
CA PHE A 19 27.90 -18.82 -6.53
C PHE A 19 26.81 -18.21 -5.66
N LEU A 20 26.79 -18.52 -4.35
CA LEU A 20 25.74 -18.07 -3.45
C LEU A 20 25.74 -16.55 -3.27
N VAL A 21 26.92 -15.96 -3.06
CA VAL A 21 27.08 -14.51 -2.86
C VAL A 21 26.56 -13.68 -4.04
N PRO A 22 26.95 -13.92 -5.31
CA PRO A 22 26.42 -13.15 -6.43
C PRO A 22 24.92 -13.37 -6.65
N VAL A 23 24.39 -14.58 -6.40
CA VAL A 23 22.94 -14.83 -6.45
C VAL A 23 22.20 -14.00 -5.41
N MET A 24 22.67 -13.96 -4.15
CA MET A 24 22.06 -13.12 -3.12
C MET A 24 22.09 -11.64 -3.51
N ASN A 25 23.24 -11.12 -3.98
CA ASN A 25 23.35 -9.74 -4.44
C ASN A 25 22.38 -9.42 -5.58
N MET A 26 22.20 -10.34 -6.53
CA MET A 26 21.26 -10.17 -7.64
C MET A 26 19.82 -10.09 -7.13
N LEU A 27 19.42 -10.98 -6.22
CA LEU A 27 18.09 -10.99 -5.63
C LEU A 27 17.82 -9.76 -4.76
N GLU A 28 18.81 -9.26 -4.01
CA GLU A 28 18.70 -8.01 -3.25
C GLU A 28 18.48 -6.81 -4.16
N ARG A 29 19.17 -6.75 -5.30
CA ARG A 29 18.94 -5.70 -6.30
C ARG A 29 17.56 -5.80 -6.93
N GLN A 30 17.07 -7.01 -7.18
CA GLN A 30 15.71 -7.24 -7.68
C GLN A 30 14.65 -6.79 -6.66
N GLU A 31 14.81 -7.13 -5.38
CA GLU A 31 13.90 -6.69 -4.31
C GLU A 31 13.93 -5.17 -4.13
N SER A 32 15.11 -4.56 -4.18
CA SER A 32 15.27 -3.10 -4.08
C SER A 32 14.60 -2.36 -5.25
N ALA A 33 14.70 -2.92 -6.46
CA ALA A 33 14.01 -2.40 -7.63
C ALA A 33 12.49 -2.51 -7.47
N ALA A 34 11.98 -3.66 -7.01
CA ALA A 34 10.56 -3.86 -6.73
C ALA A 34 10.05 -2.87 -5.66
N TYR A 35 10.79 -2.67 -4.57
CA TYR A 35 10.47 -1.68 -3.53
C TYR A 35 10.34 -0.28 -4.12
N THR A 36 11.30 0.14 -4.95
CA THR A 36 11.30 1.47 -5.56
C THR A 36 10.11 1.66 -6.49
N THR A 37 9.76 0.65 -7.29
CA THR A 37 8.58 0.66 -8.14
C THR A 37 7.30 0.77 -7.31
N VAL A 38 7.13 -0.06 -6.27
CA VAL A 38 5.96 -0.02 -5.39
C VAL A 38 5.85 1.35 -4.70
N PHE A 39 6.96 1.88 -4.18
CA PHE A 39 7.01 3.20 -3.55
C PHE A 39 6.56 4.31 -4.51
N THR A 40 7.10 4.30 -5.73
CA THR A 40 6.78 5.30 -6.75
C THR A 40 5.32 5.22 -7.18
N GLU A 41 4.81 4.01 -7.44
CA GLU A 41 3.43 3.81 -7.88
C GLU A 41 2.40 4.08 -6.77
N THR A 42 2.74 3.78 -5.51
CA THR A 42 1.87 4.10 -4.37
C THR A 42 1.79 5.59 -4.14
N ASN A 43 2.91 6.31 -4.21
CA ASN A 43 2.91 7.78 -4.16
C ASN A 43 2.13 8.37 -5.34
N ARG A 44 2.38 7.89 -6.57
CA ARG A 44 1.66 8.37 -7.75
C ARG A 44 0.15 8.18 -7.65
N PHE A 45 -0.30 7.03 -7.14
CA PHE A 45 -1.72 6.77 -6.93
C PHE A 45 -2.30 7.68 -5.83
N ALA A 46 -1.62 7.79 -4.68
CA ALA A 46 -2.05 8.64 -3.58
C ALA A 46 -2.10 10.12 -3.97
N ASP A 47 -1.07 10.63 -4.64
CA ASP A 47 -0.98 12.01 -5.12
C ASP A 47 -2.07 12.27 -6.15
N SER A 48 -2.23 11.39 -7.14
CA SER A 48 -3.29 11.54 -8.14
C SER A 48 -4.68 11.56 -7.49
N ALA A 49 -4.95 10.70 -6.52
CA ALA A 49 -6.23 10.67 -5.80
C ALA A 49 -6.45 11.93 -4.94
N ARG A 50 -5.39 12.49 -4.36
CA ARG A 50 -5.45 13.71 -3.54
C ARG A 50 -5.60 14.97 -4.37
N ASP A 51 -4.95 15.03 -5.52
CA ASP A 51 -5.00 16.16 -6.43
C ASP A 51 -6.36 16.18 -7.16
N THR A 52 -6.87 15.03 -7.61
CA THR A 52 -8.21 14.96 -8.23
C THR A 52 -9.34 15.10 -7.23
N GLY A 53 -9.13 14.74 -5.96
CA GLY A 53 -10.19 14.65 -4.97
C GLY A 53 -11.12 13.46 -5.19
N TYR A 54 -10.76 12.51 -6.06
CA TYR A 54 -11.56 11.31 -6.30
C TYR A 54 -10.74 10.11 -6.76
N ILE A 55 -11.25 8.91 -6.48
CA ILE A 55 -10.67 7.64 -6.94
C ILE A 55 -11.61 7.04 -7.98
N THR A 56 -11.05 6.62 -9.13
CA THR A 56 -11.80 5.91 -10.17
C THR A 56 -11.39 4.44 -10.23
N PRO A 57 -12.27 3.55 -10.75
CA PRO A 57 -11.94 2.13 -10.89
C PRO A 57 -10.71 1.91 -11.78
N ASN A 58 -10.55 2.72 -12.83
CA ASN A 58 -9.41 2.66 -13.74
C ASN A 58 -8.09 3.04 -13.04
N MET A 59 -8.09 4.08 -12.21
CA MET A 59 -6.90 4.45 -11.42
C MET A 59 -6.46 3.31 -10.50
N TYR A 60 -7.43 2.67 -9.84
CA TYR A 60 -7.17 1.54 -8.96
C TYR A 60 -6.69 0.31 -9.75
N SER A 61 -7.36 -0.08 -10.84
CA SER A 61 -6.96 -1.24 -11.64
C SER A 61 -5.57 -1.07 -12.25
N GLU A 62 -5.25 0.14 -12.72
CA GLU A 62 -3.93 0.48 -13.25
C GLU A 62 -2.85 0.44 -12.16
N PHE A 63 -3.18 0.88 -10.95
CA PHE A 63 -2.31 0.76 -9.78
C PHE A 63 -2.04 -0.72 -9.46
N ILE A 64 -3.07 -1.56 -9.32
CA ILE A 64 -2.92 -3.00 -9.09
C ILE A 64 -2.09 -3.68 -10.17
N ARG A 65 -2.36 -3.36 -11.45
CA ARG A 65 -1.63 -3.92 -12.58
C ARG A 65 -0.13 -3.59 -12.52
N ARG A 66 0.23 -2.36 -12.17
CA ARG A 66 1.63 -1.94 -12.04
C ARG A 66 2.33 -2.57 -10.82
N LEU A 67 1.62 -2.76 -9.72
CA LEU A 67 2.16 -3.49 -8.57
C LEU A 67 2.41 -4.96 -8.92
N ASN A 68 1.44 -5.63 -9.53
CA ASN A 68 1.57 -7.03 -9.94
C ASN A 68 2.67 -7.25 -11.00
N ALA A 69 3.02 -6.23 -11.78
CA ALA A 69 4.14 -6.29 -12.73
C ALA A 69 5.51 -6.50 -12.04
N THR A 70 5.62 -6.24 -10.73
CA THR A 70 6.84 -6.55 -9.96
C THR A 70 7.01 -8.05 -9.66
N GLY A 71 5.99 -8.86 -9.91
CA GLY A 71 5.98 -10.31 -9.64
C GLY A 71 5.79 -10.69 -8.17
N CYS A 72 5.53 -9.71 -7.30
CA CYS A 72 5.21 -9.91 -5.89
C CYS A 72 3.71 -9.74 -5.64
N THR A 73 3.19 -10.44 -4.64
CA THR A 73 1.80 -10.28 -4.19
C THR A 73 1.72 -9.28 -3.04
N PHE A 74 0.78 -8.36 -3.13
CA PHE A 74 0.60 -7.30 -2.15
C PHE A 74 -0.81 -7.30 -1.56
N ASP A 75 -0.90 -7.04 -0.27
CA ASP A 75 -2.08 -6.60 0.46
C ASP A 75 -2.11 -5.07 0.44
N ILE A 76 -3.22 -4.48 0.00
CA ILE A 76 -3.37 -3.05 -0.20
C ILE A 76 -4.50 -2.58 0.70
N ARG A 77 -4.26 -1.51 1.46
CA ARG A 77 -5.26 -0.89 2.32
C ARG A 77 -5.35 0.58 2.00
N ILE A 78 -6.58 1.04 1.81
CA ILE A 78 -6.89 2.45 1.58
C ILE A 78 -7.72 2.90 2.78
N GLU A 79 -7.28 3.95 3.44
CA GLU A 79 -7.98 4.58 4.55
C GLU A 79 -8.30 6.02 4.18
N HIS A 80 -9.58 6.37 4.22
CA HIS A 80 -10.02 7.75 4.00
C HIS A 80 -10.62 8.32 5.29
N ALA A 81 -9.92 9.27 5.90
CA ALA A 81 -10.34 9.98 7.08
C ALA A 81 -11.08 11.27 6.69
N LYS A 82 -12.41 11.18 6.69
CA LYS A 82 -13.33 12.29 6.40
C LYS A 82 -13.45 13.21 7.59
N SER A 83 -13.13 14.50 7.42
CA SER A 83 -13.25 15.51 8.47
C SER A 83 -14.54 16.32 8.26
N THR A 84 -15.46 16.26 9.23
CA THR A 84 -16.73 16.99 9.21
C THR A 84 -16.76 18.01 10.33
N ILE A 85 -17.01 19.27 9.99
CA ILE A 85 -17.15 20.37 10.95
C ILE A 85 -18.65 20.54 11.22
N SER A 86 -19.07 20.29 12.46
CA SER A 86 -20.46 20.46 12.87
C SER A 86 -20.57 21.60 13.89
N PRO A 87 -21.50 22.55 13.72
CA PRO A 87 -21.75 23.59 14.71
C PRO A 87 -22.31 22.96 15.99
N VAL A 88 -21.75 23.32 17.14
CA VAL A 88 -22.27 22.89 18.45
C VAL A 88 -23.45 23.79 18.79
N TYR A 89 -24.60 23.18 19.07
CA TYR A 89 -25.79 23.87 19.56
C TYR A 89 -26.00 23.56 21.04
N ARG A 90 -26.27 24.58 21.84
CA ARG A 90 -26.69 24.43 23.23
C ARG A 90 -28.21 24.46 23.28
N GLN A 91 -28.80 23.44 23.86
CA GLN A 91 -30.24 23.38 24.06
C GLN A 91 -30.63 24.18 25.31
N ASN A 92 -31.39 25.26 25.12
CA ASN A 92 -31.99 26.03 26.21
C ASN A 92 -33.52 25.96 26.09
N GLY A 93 -34.12 24.97 26.74
CA GLY A 93 -35.54 24.66 26.58
C GLY A 93 -35.89 24.05 25.21
N GLN A 94 -36.74 24.73 24.42
CA GLN A 94 -37.17 24.29 23.07
C GLN A 94 -36.38 24.94 21.92
N VAL A 95 -35.44 25.85 22.21
CA VAL A 95 -34.65 26.56 21.20
C VAL A 95 -33.23 26.03 21.21
N LEU A 96 -32.70 25.74 20.01
CA LEU A 96 -31.30 25.40 19.79
C LEU A 96 -30.54 26.71 19.52
N GLU A 97 -29.72 27.14 20.46
CA GLU A 97 -28.85 28.32 20.27
C GLU A 97 -27.47 27.85 19.80
N PHE A 98 -26.98 28.46 18.71
CA PHE A 98 -25.63 28.19 18.23
C PHE A 98 -24.61 28.75 19.22
N THR A 99 -23.73 27.88 19.73
CA THR A 99 -22.80 28.22 20.82
C THR A 99 -21.56 28.99 20.36
N GLY A 100 -21.37 29.19 19.06
CA GLY A 100 -20.14 29.79 18.50
C GLY A 100 -18.98 28.80 18.37
N GLU A 101 -19.16 27.57 18.83
CA GLU A 101 -18.16 26.51 18.80
C GLU A 101 -18.42 25.52 17.66
N TYR A 102 -17.34 24.99 17.10
CA TYR A 102 -17.39 23.99 16.04
C TYR A 102 -16.69 22.72 16.51
N GLU A 103 -17.36 21.58 16.36
CA GLU A 103 -16.79 20.27 16.63
C GLU A 103 -16.27 19.66 15.32
N ILE A 104 -15.02 19.17 15.35
CA ILE A 104 -14.42 18.46 14.23
C ILE A 104 -14.54 16.96 14.49
N SER A 105 -15.44 16.30 13.79
CA SER A 105 -15.56 14.85 13.80
C SER A 105 -14.78 14.25 12.63
N ARG A 106 -13.96 13.24 12.90
CA ARG A 106 -13.22 12.50 11.87
C ARG A 106 -13.75 11.08 11.79
N VAL A 107 -14.34 10.73 10.64
CA VAL A 107 -14.82 9.38 10.36
C VAL A 107 -13.84 8.71 9.41
N VAL A 108 -13.25 7.61 9.84
CA VAL A 108 -12.38 6.79 8.99
C VAL A 108 -13.26 5.84 8.19
N GLN A 109 -13.10 5.86 6.88
CA GLN A 109 -13.65 4.86 5.97
C GLN A 109 -12.55 3.88 5.59
N ASP A 110 -12.85 2.61 5.80
CA ASP A 110 -11.94 1.50 5.52
C ASP A 110 -11.92 1.15 4.03
N HIS A 111 -10.94 0.33 3.67
CA HIS A 111 -10.66 -0.12 2.31
C HIS A 111 -11.90 -0.71 1.61
N ASP A 112 -12.66 -1.54 2.32
CA ASP A 112 -13.85 -2.21 1.77
C ASP A 112 -14.96 -1.21 1.41
N ALA A 113 -15.11 -0.14 2.19
CA ALA A 113 -16.06 0.91 1.91
C ALA A 113 -15.69 1.67 0.63
N VAL A 114 -14.39 1.96 0.42
CA VAL A 114 -13.90 2.57 -0.82
C VAL A 114 -14.10 1.64 -2.01
N LEU A 115 -13.75 0.35 -1.87
CA LEU A 115 -13.87 -0.63 -2.95
C LEU A 115 -15.32 -0.88 -3.37
N SER A 116 -16.26 -0.93 -2.42
CA SER A 116 -17.69 -1.14 -2.71
C SER A 116 -18.27 -0.06 -3.64
N VAL A 117 -17.73 1.16 -3.60
CA VAL A 117 -18.11 2.26 -4.49
C VAL A 117 -17.46 2.13 -5.87
N LEU A 118 -16.21 1.64 -5.94
CA LEU A 118 -15.48 1.49 -7.20
C LEU A 118 -15.98 0.28 -8.01
N PHE A 119 -16.30 -0.81 -7.33
CA PHE A 119 -16.73 -2.08 -7.91
C PHE A 119 -18.07 -2.52 -7.28
N PRO A 120 -19.18 -1.84 -7.61
CA PRO A 120 -20.49 -2.30 -7.17
C PRO A 120 -20.85 -3.63 -7.85
N ASP A 121 -21.65 -4.45 -7.18
CA ASP A 121 -22.09 -5.77 -7.68
C ASP A 121 -23.03 -5.68 -8.90
N ASP A 122 -23.50 -4.47 -9.25
CA ASP A 122 -24.40 -4.25 -10.38
C ASP A 122 -23.61 -4.15 -11.72
N PRO A 123 -23.79 -5.10 -12.66
CA PRO A 123 -23.06 -5.14 -13.92
C PRO A 123 -23.53 -4.09 -14.94
N THR A 124 -24.57 -3.30 -14.65
CA THR A 124 -25.14 -2.33 -15.60
C THR A 124 -24.38 -1.00 -15.68
N LEU A 125 -23.50 -0.72 -14.72
CA LEU A 125 -22.75 0.54 -14.65
C LEU A 125 -21.42 0.44 -15.42
N GLY A 126 -21.31 1.21 -16.51
CA GLY A 126 -20.07 1.32 -17.30
C GLY A 126 -18.88 1.78 -16.45
N ALA A 127 -17.66 1.40 -16.84
CA ALA A 127 -16.43 1.70 -16.07
C ALA A 127 -16.12 3.21 -15.91
N PHE A 128 -16.80 4.08 -16.68
CA PHE A 128 -16.64 5.54 -16.65
C PHE A 128 -17.82 6.27 -16.00
N ASP A 129 -18.76 5.56 -15.39
CA ASP A 129 -19.88 6.20 -14.72
C ASP A 129 -19.39 6.99 -13.49
N ARG A 130 -19.94 8.19 -13.30
CA ARG A 130 -19.70 9.03 -12.12
C ARG A 130 -20.15 8.33 -10.84
N ALA A 131 -21.12 7.43 -10.93
CA ALA A 131 -21.60 6.64 -9.79
C ALA A 131 -20.53 5.67 -9.22
N ARG A 132 -19.54 5.27 -10.03
CA ARG A 132 -18.46 4.36 -9.63
C ARG A 132 -17.20 5.08 -9.13
N ARG A 133 -17.31 6.39 -8.93
CA ARG A 133 -16.22 7.26 -8.51
C ARG A 133 -16.36 7.55 -7.02
N TYR A 134 -15.30 7.29 -6.28
CA TYR A 134 -15.25 7.61 -4.86
C TYR A 134 -14.78 9.06 -4.70
N ASP A 135 -15.70 9.97 -4.37
CA ASP A 135 -15.43 11.40 -4.19
C ASP A 135 -15.01 11.72 -2.75
N MET A 136 -13.97 12.54 -2.60
CA MET A 136 -13.39 13.01 -1.34
C MET A 136 -13.45 14.54 -1.26
N LYS A 137 -13.52 15.11 -0.05
CA LYS A 137 -13.53 16.56 0.12
C LYS A 137 -12.12 17.10 0.32
N ALA A 138 -11.89 18.33 -0.13
CA ALA A 138 -10.66 19.05 0.21
C ALA A 138 -10.53 19.16 1.73
N GLY A 139 -9.36 18.82 2.26
CA GLY A 139 -9.11 18.78 3.71
C GLY A 139 -9.33 17.41 4.36
N ASP A 140 -9.87 16.42 3.64
CA ASP A 140 -9.86 15.03 4.10
C ASP A 140 -8.45 14.43 4.03
N LEU A 141 -8.19 13.36 4.79
CA LEU A 141 -6.92 12.64 4.80
C LEU A 141 -7.06 11.31 4.05
N LEU A 142 -6.18 11.04 3.10
CA LEU A 142 -6.10 9.76 2.39
C LEU A 142 -4.78 9.07 2.74
N PHE A 143 -4.84 7.80 3.13
CA PHE A 143 -3.67 6.94 3.32
C PHE A 143 -3.82 5.66 2.49
N VAL A 144 -2.72 5.28 1.84
CA VAL A 144 -2.61 4.06 1.05
C VAL A 144 -1.42 3.28 1.58
N GLU A 145 -1.67 2.08 2.09
CA GLU A 145 -0.67 1.14 2.56
C GLU A 145 -0.57 -0.05 1.63
N VAL A 146 0.65 -0.47 1.35
CA VAL A 146 0.96 -1.65 0.54
C VAL A 146 1.93 -2.53 1.32
N LYS A 147 1.55 -3.79 1.55
CA LYS A 147 2.33 -4.79 2.30
C LYS A 147 2.53 -6.02 1.43
N ASN A 148 3.70 -6.66 1.43
CA ASN A 148 3.78 -7.96 0.78
C ASN A 148 3.03 -9.03 1.58
N SER A 149 2.23 -9.84 0.88
CA SER A 149 1.50 -10.96 1.50
C SER A 149 2.39 -12.20 1.66
N GLY A 150 3.42 -12.35 0.81
CA GLY A 150 4.29 -13.53 0.78
C GLY A 150 5.79 -13.23 0.81
N LYS A 151 6.57 -14.30 0.95
CA LYS A 151 8.04 -14.32 1.09
C LYS A 151 8.72 -13.93 -0.22
N THR A 152 9.57 -12.90 -0.21
CA THR A 152 10.39 -12.56 -1.37
C THR A 152 11.47 -13.62 -1.60
N MET A 153 11.97 -13.77 -2.83
CA MET A 153 12.96 -14.80 -3.15
C MET A 153 14.24 -14.70 -2.30
N ILE A 154 14.70 -13.48 -2.00
CA ILE A 154 15.86 -13.27 -1.13
C ILE A 154 15.57 -13.63 0.33
N THR A 155 14.37 -13.34 0.82
CA THR A 155 13.96 -13.72 2.19
C THR A 155 13.85 -15.24 2.30
N ALA A 156 13.27 -15.91 1.29
CA ALA A 156 13.22 -17.37 1.24
C ALA A 156 14.62 -18.00 1.19
N LEU A 157 15.54 -17.43 0.40
CA LEU A 157 16.92 -17.91 0.33
C LEU A 157 17.67 -17.69 1.64
N ARG A 158 17.53 -16.52 2.28
CA ARG A 158 18.14 -16.22 3.59
C ARG A 158 17.61 -17.15 4.68
N ASP A 159 16.29 -17.37 4.72
CA ASP A 159 15.65 -18.29 5.65
C ASP A 159 16.18 -19.72 5.49
N MET A 160 16.36 -20.17 4.26
CA MET A 160 16.95 -21.48 3.97
C MET A 160 18.41 -21.59 4.47
N ILE A 161 19.24 -20.55 4.26
CA ILE A 161 20.65 -20.54 4.65
C ILE A 161 20.81 -20.44 6.17
N LEU A 162 20.01 -19.59 6.82
CA LEU A 162 20.09 -19.30 8.25
C LEU A 162 19.29 -20.29 9.11
N LEU A 163 18.56 -21.23 8.49
CA LEU A 163 17.60 -22.11 9.15
C LEU A 163 16.61 -21.30 10.03
N SER A 164 16.21 -20.13 9.54
CA SER A 164 15.28 -19.23 10.20
C SER A 164 13.94 -19.17 9.46
N ASP A 165 12.89 -18.78 10.17
CA ASP A 165 11.60 -18.48 9.55
C ASP A 165 11.25 -17.01 9.80
N THR A 166 11.56 -16.15 8.84
CA THR A 166 11.23 -14.74 8.92
C THR A 166 9.74 -14.55 8.65
N ARG A 167 9.01 -14.03 9.65
CA ARG A 167 7.59 -13.70 9.52
C ARG A 167 7.40 -12.45 8.66
N HIS A 168 6.50 -12.53 7.67
CA HIS A 168 6.06 -11.43 6.81
C HIS A 168 5.43 -10.28 7.62
N PRO A 169 5.47 -9.02 7.13
CA PRO A 169 5.93 -8.53 5.82
C PRO A 169 7.37 -7.97 5.84
N THR A 170 8.10 -8.14 4.74
CA THR A 170 9.44 -7.55 4.53
C THR A 170 9.39 -6.27 3.69
N LEU A 171 8.34 -6.10 2.88
CA LEU A 171 8.11 -4.92 2.06
C LEU A 171 6.86 -4.19 2.57
N PHE A 172 7.07 -2.96 3.06
CA PHE A 172 6.03 -2.08 3.55
C PHE A 172 6.21 -0.69 2.97
N VAL A 173 5.17 -0.17 2.31
CA VAL A 173 5.12 1.19 1.77
C VAL A 173 3.83 1.83 2.24
N ARG A 174 3.92 3.08 2.68
CA ARG A 174 2.75 3.91 3.01
C ARG A 174 2.89 5.28 2.37
N ALA A 175 1.88 5.68 1.63
CA ALA A 175 1.76 7.02 1.06
C ALA A 175 0.46 7.66 1.54
N GLY A 176 0.42 8.98 1.70
CA GLY A 176 -0.81 9.65 2.08
C GLY A 176 -0.65 11.11 2.47
N GLY A 177 -1.77 11.72 2.85
CA GLY A 177 -1.87 13.08 3.35
C GLY A 177 -3.18 13.77 2.98
N LEU A 178 -3.20 15.10 3.05
CA LEU A 178 -4.37 15.94 2.80
C LEU A 178 -4.79 15.95 1.32
N VAL A 179 -6.07 15.75 1.08
CA VAL A 179 -6.73 15.90 -0.22
C VAL A 179 -6.85 17.39 -0.56
N ARG A 180 -6.39 17.76 -1.76
CA ARG A 180 -6.39 19.15 -2.24
C ARG A 180 -7.59 19.45 -3.14
N ASN A 181 -8.05 18.46 -3.92
CA ASN A 181 -9.15 18.60 -4.87
C ASN A 181 -8.95 19.81 -5.82
N GLU A 182 -7.85 19.80 -6.56
CA GLU A 182 -7.46 20.85 -7.51
C GLU A 182 -8.09 20.66 -8.90
N ALA A 183 -8.83 19.58 -9.13
CA ALA A 183 -9.41 19.23 -10.43
C ALA A 183 -10.72 19.96 -10.77
N TYR A 184 -10.91 21.19 -10.29
CA TYR A 184 -12.10 22.01 -10.54
C TYR A 184 -11.89 23.03 -11.66
#